data_AF-A0A5J4PW71-F1
#
_entry.id   AF-A0A5J4PW71-F1
#
_cell.length_a   1.000
_cell.length_b   1.000
_cell.length_c   1.000
_cell.angle_alpha   90.00
_cell.angle_beta   90.00
_cell.angle_gamma   90.00
#
_symmetry.space_group_name_H-M   'P 1'
#
loop_
_entity.id
_entity.type
_entity.pdbx_description
1 polymer ?
#
loop_
_entity_poly.entity_id
_entity_poly.type
_entity_poly.pdbx_seq_one_letter_code
_entity_poly.pdbx_strand_id
1 'polypeptide(L)' 'MVFSKPAIPKGTRDFLPVETAKRNYIFDTIRQIYHLYGFRQIETPAMEMLSTLMG' A
#
# COMPACT_ATOMS: atom_id res chain seq x y z
N MET A 1 17.84 -30.03 -10.66
CA MET A 1 16.87 -28.95 -10.38
C MET A 1 17.54 -27.97 -9.44
N VAL A 2 17.82 -26.74 -9.89
CA VAL A 2 18.52 -25.75 -9.07
C VAL A 2 17.46 -25.04 -8.23
N PHE A 3 17.48 -25.21 -6.91
CA PHE A 3 16.66 -24.42 -5.99
C PHE A 3 17.25 -23.00 -5.93
N SER A 4 16.58 -22.04 -6.55
CA SER A 4 16.90 -20.63 -6.36
C SER A 4 16.42 -20.20 -4.97
N LYS A 5 17.28 -19.51 -4.23
CA LYS A 5 16.91 -18.95 -2.92
C LYS A 5 15.77 -17.95 -3.15
N PRO A 6 14.62 -18.06 -2.44
CA PRO A 6 13.55 -17.10 -2.57
C PRO A 6 14.09 -15.69 -2.28
N ALA A 7 13.84 -14.76 -3.18
CA ALA A 7 14.26 -13.38 -3.06
C ALA A 7 13.10 -12.48 -3.48
N ILE A 8 12.95 -11.36 -2.78
CA ILE A 8 11.94 -10.36 -3.11
C ILE A 8 12.36 -9.58 -4.37
N PRO A 9 11.42 -9.18 -5.24
CA PRO A 9 11.73 -8.37 -6.42
C PRO A 9 12.50 -7.10 -6.05
N LYS A 10 13.47 -6.71 -6.88
CA LYS A 10 14.24 -5.47 -6.68
C LYS A 10 13.28 -4.27 -6.60
N GLY A 11 13.47 -3.41 -5.59
CA GLY A 11 12.60 -2.26 -5.33
C GLY A 11 11.41 -2.55 -4.41
N THR A 12 11.25 -3.79 -3.95
CA THR A 12 10.28 -4.16 -2.91
C THR A 12 10.97 -4.44 -1.57
N ARG A 13 10.20 -4.42 -0.47
CA ARG A 13 10.67 -4.77 0.87
C ARG A 13 9.52 -5.34 1.69
N ASP A 14 9.87 -6.25 2.60
CA ASP A 14 8.94 -6.72 3.62
C ASP A 14 8.82 -5.69 4.74
N PHE A 15 7.63 -5.56 5.31
CA PHE A 15 7.38 -4.76 6.50
C PHE A 15 7.10 -5.69 7.67
N LEU A 16 7.98 -5.67 8.67
CA LEU A 16 7.84 -6.51 9.86
C LEU A 16 6.79 -5.93 10.83
N PRO A 17 6.34 -6.69 11.84
CA PRO A 17 5.22 -6.26 12.70
C PRO A 17 5.39 -4.87 13.33
N VAL A 18 6.59 -4.51 13.77
CA VAL A 18 6.89 -3.19 14.37
C VAL A 18 6.71 -2.05 13.35
N GLU A 19 7.13 -2.27 12.10
CA GLU A 19 6.99 -1.26 11.04
C GLU A 19 5.53 -1.14 10.60
N THR A 20 4.85 -2.28 10.43
CA THR A 20 3.42 -2.32 10.08
C THR A 20 2.57 -1.61 11.14
N ALA A 21 2.83 -1.83 12.43
CA ALA A 21 2.13 -1.14 13.52
C ALA A 21 2.29 0.39 13.44
N LYS A 22 3.50 0.89 13.19
CA LYS A 22 3.76 2.33 13.03
C LYS A 22 3.04 2.90 11.80
N ARG A 23 3.04 2.18 10.69
CA ARG A 23 2.33 2.60 9.46
C ARG A 23 0.82 2.66 9.69
N ASN A 24 0.25 1.66 10.36
CA ASN A 24 -1.18 1.64 10.68
C ASN A 24 -1.58 2.84 11.54
N TYR A 25 -0.80 3.18 12.57
CA TYR A 25 -1.05 4.38 13.37
C TYR A 25 -1.14 5.67 12.52
N ILE A 26 -0.23 5.83 11.57
CA ILE A 26 -0.23 6.98 10.65
C ILE A 26 -1.49 6.96 9.78
N PHE A 27 -1.83 5.81 9.17
CA PHE A 27 -3.03 5.69 8.34
C PHE A 27 -4.31 5.95 9.13
N ASP A 28 -4.42 5.43 10.35
CA ASP A 28 -5.59 5.62 11.21
C ASP A 28 -5.77 7.10 11.57
N THR A 29 -4.68 7.80 11.88
CA THR A 29 -4.70 9.25 12.14
C THR A 29 -5.21 10.03 10.94
N ILE A 30 -4.69 9.73 9.73
CA ILE A 30 -5.12 10.40 8.50
C ILE A 30 -6.60 10.12 8.22
N ARG A 31 -7.04 8.86 8.33
CA ARG A 31 -8.46 8.50 8.14
C ARG A 31 -9.37 9.24 9.11
N GLN A 32 -8.99 9.31 10.39
CA GLN A 32 -9.77 10.02 11.41
C GLN A 32 -9.94 11.50 11.03
N ILE A 33 -8.86 12.18 10.64
CA ILE A 33 -8.92 13.59 10.24
C ILE A 33 -9.83 13.75 9.02
N TYR A 34 -9.68 12.92 7.99
CA TYR A 34 -10.48 13.04 6.76
C TYR A 34 -11.98 12.81 7.04
N HIS A 35 -12.31 11.89 7.95
CA HIS A 35 -13.69 11.68 8.39
C HIS A 35 -14.28 12.90 9.11
N LEU A 36 -13.50 13.63 9.91
CA LEU A 36 -13.96 14.86 10.58
C LEU A 36 -14.39 15.94 9.58
N TYR A 37 -13.77 15.97 8.39
CA TYR A 37 -14.12 16.90 7.31
C TYR A 37 -15.17 16.34 6.34
N GLY A 38 -15.79 15.19 6.65
CA GLY A 38 -16.86 14.62 5.83
C GLY A 38 -16.39 13.87 4.58
N PHE A 39 -15.08 13.64 4.41
CA PHE A 39 -14.58 12.82 3.31
C PHE A 39 -14.92 11.34 3.52
N ARG A 40 -15.08 10.63 2.40
CA ARG A 40 -15.32 9.18 2.36
C ARG A 40 -14.21 8.52 1.56
N GLN A 41 -13.72 7.40 2.08
CA GLN A 41 -12.74 6.59 1.39
C GLN A 41 -13.38 5.94 0.14
N ILE A 42 -12.65 5.97 -0.96
CA ILE A 42 -12.89 5.11 -2.12
C ILE A 42 -11.64 4.26 -2.34
N GLU A 43 -11.81 3.05 -2.85
CA GLU A 43 -10.71 2.17 -3.21
C GLU A 43 -10.82 1.87 -4.71
N THR A 44 -9.69 1.90 -5.39
CA THR A 44 -9.57 1.59 -6.82
C THR A 44 -8.69 0.36 -7.00
N PRO A 45 -8.85 -0.38 -8.10
CA PRO A 45 -7.96 -1.49 -8.42
C PRO A 45 -6.47 -1.08 -8.39
N ALA A 46 -5.62 -2.01 -7.93
CA ALA A 46 -4.17 -1.80 -7.93
C ALA A 46 -3.57 -1.87 -9.34
N MET A 47 -4.27 -2.53 -10.28
CA MET A 47 -3.87 -2.68 -11.67
C MET A 47 -4.94 -2.01 -12.54
N GLU A 48 -4.52 -1.04 -13.34
CA GLU A 48 -5.37 -0.24 -14.24
C GLU A 48 -4.95 -0.44 -15.70
N MET A 49 -5.83 -0.08 -16.64
CA MET A 49 -5.48 -0.11 -18.07
C MET A 49 -4.37 0.91 -18.39
N LEU A 50 -3.42 0.53 -19.26
CA LEU A 50 -2.31 1.41 -19.64
C LEU A 50 -2.80 2.73 -20.26
N SER A 51 -3.85 2.67 -21.09
CA SER A 51 -4.47 3.86 -21.67
C SER A 51 -4.98 4.83 -20.60
N THR A 52 -5.54 4.34 -19.49
CA THR A 52 -5.99 5.18 -18.37
C THR A 52 -4.84 5.92 -17.69
N LEU A 53 -3.64 5.32 -17.65
CA LEU A 53 -2.45 5.92 -17.04
C LEU A 53 -1.68 6.85 -17.98
N MET A 54 -1.82 6.67 -19.29
CA MET A 54 -1.05 7.40 -20.31
C MET A 54 -1.78 8.59 -20.93
N GLY A 55 -3.11 8.68 -20.79
CA GLY A 55 -3.93 9.75 -21.36
C GLY A 55 -4.15 9.56 -22.85
#